data_AF-A0A822B809-F1
#
_entry.id   AF-A0A822B809-F1
#
_cell.length_a   1.000
_cell.length_b   1.000
_cell.length_c   1.000
_cell.angle_alpha   90.00
_cell.angle_beta   90.00
_cell.angle_gamma   90.00
#
_symmetry.space_group_name_H-M   'P 1'
#
loop_
_entity.id
_entity.type
_entity.pdbx_description
1 polymer ?
#
loop_
_entity_poly.entity_id
_entity_poly.type
_entity_poly.pdbx_seq_one_letter_code
_entity_poly.pdbx_strand_id
1 'polypeptide(L)'
;FACYRWLDKKEGDGKIELNLIPLDIFKNTSLIPYEITIFTGDKVGAGTNAKIFIQIFGSHGKTDEILLKNEFDSFERKSVDKFKIEAPNVGQIEKIRIGHNSEKFGAAWYLEKILIQQHLHEPFDKQNEVLNPNVEEYWFVCREWFDKGQGDKQTIRELLPTNENEYILSDRKEITYLIHVFTGDKSGAGTDANVFITIYGQYEDSGEHQLTTSKTNINKFERKQEDIFEVKAPTLGKLTKIKIRHDNTGV
;
A
#
# COMPACT_ATOMS: atom_id res chain seq x y z
N PHE A 1 -23.40 3.68 -16.82
CA PHE A 1 -22.65 3.14 -15.67
C PHE A 1 -22.99 1.66 -15.56
N ALA A 2 -22.00 0.78 -15.54
CA ALA A 2 -22.22 -0.66 -15.35
C ALA A 2 -21.55 -1.11 -14.06
N CYS A 3 -22.30 -1.85 -13.25
CA CYS A 3 -21.84 -2.40 -11.97
C CYS A 3 -21.56 -3.90 -12.21
N TYR A 4 -20.37 -4.23 -12.72
CA TYR A 4 -19.95 -5.60 -13.03
C TYR A 4 -19.58 -6.42 -11.78
N ARG A 5 -20.22 -6.13 -10.65
CA ARG A 5 -19.96 -6.80 -9.38
C ARG A 5 -21.16 -6.71 -8.46
N TRP A 6 -21.17 -7.60 -7.47
CA TRP A 6 -22.16 -7.61 -6.40
C TRP A 6 -21.94 -6.45 -5.43
N LEU A 7 -23.02 -5.75 -5.08
CA LEU A 7 -23.07 -4.74 -4.01
C LEU A 7 -23.71 -5.35 -2.77
N ASP A 8 -23.09 -6.41 -2.26
CA ASP A 8 -23.59 -7.18 -1.13
C ASP A 8 -22.49 -7.25 -0.06
N LYS A 9 -22.87 -7.38 1.21
CA LYS A 9 -21.88 -7.50 2.31
C LYS A 9 -21.21 -8.88 2.35
N LYS A 10 -21.79 -9.88 1.70
CA LYS A 10 -21.38 -11.29 1.71
C LYS A 10 -20.84 -11.78 0.37
N GLU A 11 -21.06 -11.04 -0.71
CA GLU A 11 -20.59 -11.38 -2.06
C GLU A 11 -19.64 -10.31 -2.61
N GLY A 12 -18.80 -10.66 -3.58
CA GLY A 12 -17.88 -9.71 -4.23
C GLY A 12 -16.85 -9.13 -3.24
N ASP A 13 -16.73 -7.80 -3.18
CA ASP A 13 -15.79 -7.12 -2.26
C ASP A 13 -16.40 -6.76 -0.89
N GLY A 14 -17.66 -7.13 -0.67
CA GLY A 14 -18.38 -6.82 0.56
C GLY A 14 -18.77 -5.34 0.72
N LYS A 15 -18.68 -4.52 -0.34
CA LYS A 15 -19.11 -3.12 -0.32
C LYS A 15 -20.54 -3.00 -0.86
N ILE A 16 -21.33 -2.18 -0.19
CA ILE A 16 -22.71 -1.84 -0.62
C ILE A 16 -22.76 -0.51 -1.38
N GLU A 17 -21.61 0.16 -1.55
CA GLU A 17 -21.46 1.45 -2.21
C GLU A 17 -20.29 1.37 -3.19
N LEU A 18 -20.46 1.99 -4.36
CA LEU A 18 -19.46 2.00 -5.44
C LEU A 18 -19.55 3.32 -6.20
N ASN A 19 -18.41 3.98 -6.39
CA ASN A 19 -18.31 5.11 -7.30
C ASN A 19 -18.24 4.57 -8.74
N LEU A 20 -19.32 4.74 -9.49
CA LEU A 20 -19.39 4.27 -10.88
C LEU A 20 -18.86 5.33 -11.83
N ILE A 21 -18.02 4.91 -12.78
CA ILE A 21 -17.49 5.74 -13.87
C ILE A 21 -18.33 5.48 -15.14
N PRO A 22 -18.56 6.47 -16.03
CA PRO A 22 -19.39 6.28 -17.22
C PRO A 22 -18.87 5.16 -18.13
N LEU A 23 -19.79 4.43 -18.77
CA LEU A 23 -19.50 3.24 -19.61
C LEU A 23 -18.55 3.55 -20.78
N ASP A 24 -18.51 4.79 -21.27
CA ASP A 24 -17.62 5.19 -22.35
C ASP A 24 -16.15 5.28 -21.91
N ILE A 25 -15.87 5.42 -20.61
CA ILE A 25 -14.52 5.23 -20.04
C ILE A 25 -14.23 3.74 -19.90
N PHE A 26 -15.23 2.94 -19.54
CA PHE A 26 -15.12 1.49 -19.36
C PHE A 26 -14.82 0.72 -20.65
N LYS A 27 -15.20 1.26 -21.81
CA LYS A 27 -14.77 0.71 -23.12
C LYS A 27 -13.24 0.66 -23.28
N ASN A 28 -12.48 1.40 -22.45
CA ASN A 28 -11.01 1.43 -22.45
C ASN A 28 -10.34 0.81 -21.20
N THR A 29 -11.08 0.36 -20.18
CA THR A 29 -10.49 -0.31 -19.00
C THR A 29 -10.95 -1.76 -18.94
N SER A 30 -10.14 -2.68 -19.49
CA SER A 30 -10.37 -4.11 -19.33
C SER A 30 -10.11 -4.52 -17.88
N LEU A 31 -11.10 -5.13 -17.22
CA LEU A 31 -10.86 -5.81 -15.96
C LEU A 31 -10.16 -7.14 -16.25
N ILE A 32 -9.17 -7.46 -15.44
CA ILE A 32 -8.41 -8.72 -15.53
C ILE A 32 -8.31 -9.39 -14.16
N PRO A 33 -8.17 -10.72 -14.12
CA PRO A 33 -7.92 -11.43 -12.88
C PRO A 33 -6.53 -11.15 -12.34
N TYR A 34 -6.43 -10.99 -11.01
CA TYR A 34 -5.19 -11.05 -10.26
C TYR A 34 -5.30 -12.13 -9.18
N GLU A 35 -4.30 -13.01 -9.08
CA GLU A 35 -4.11 -13.89 -7.93
C GLU A 35 -3.00 -13.31 -7.03
N ILE A 36 -3.35 -13.00 -5.79
CA ILE A 36 -2.46 -12.41 -4.79
C ILE A 36 -2.19 -13.46 -3.73
N THR A 37 -0.93 -13.89 -3.62
CA THR A 37 -0.47 -14.81 -2.57
C THR A 37 0.34 -14.05 -1.54
N ILE A 38 -0.10 -14.08 -0.29
CA ILE A 38 0.52 -13.39 0.84
C ILE A 38 1.23 -14.39 1.74
N PHE A 39 2.49 -14.11 2.06
CA PHE A 39 3.31 -14.91 2.97
C PHE A 39 3.47 -14.17 4.28
N THR A 40 2.80 -14.63 5.33
CA THR A 40 2.98 -14.09 6.69
C THR A 40 4.15 -14.81 7.35
N GLY A 41 5.12 -14.05 7.86
CA GLY A 41 6.37 -14.64 8.33
C GLY A 41 6.26 -15.42 9.65
N ASP A 42 7.31 -16.16 9.98
CA ASP A 42 7.38 -17.02 11.16
C ASP A 42 7.98 -16.30 12.39
N LYS A 43 7.43 -15.12 12.74
CA LYS A 43 7.78 -14.40 13.97
C LYS A 43 6.70 -14.57 15.04
N VAL A 44 7.08 -14.52 16.32
CA VAL A 44 6.12 -14.59 17.43
C VAL A 44 5.17 -13.39 17.34
N GLY A 45 3.86 -13.63 17.27
CA GLY A 45 2.86 -12.58 17.10
C GLY A 45 2.74 -12.03 15.67
N ALA A 46 3.26 -12.73 14.67
CA ALA A 46 3.21 -12.29 13.26
C ALA A 46 1.82 -12.29 12.64
N GLY A 47 0.88 -13.05 13.20
CA GLY A 47 -0.49 -13.15 12.69
C GLY A 47 -1.36 -11.95 13.08
N THR A 48 -2.37 -11.63 12.27
CA THR A 48 -3.22 -10.44 12.48
C THR A 48 -4.70 -10.71 12.23
N ASN A 49 -5.53 -10.03 13.02
CA ASN A 49 -6.98 -9.94 12.77
C ASN A 49 -7.37 -8.62 12.09
N ALA A 50 -6.39 -7.83 11.66
CA ALA A 50 -6.63 -6.56 10.99
C ALA A 50 -7.18 -6.77 9.57
N LYS A 51 -7.95 -5.78 9.11
CA LYS A 51 -8.40 -5.72 7.72
C LYS A 51 -7.24 -5.25 6.84
N ILE A 52 -6.68 -6.16 6.05
CA ILE A 52 -5.56 -5.89 5.13
C ILE A 52 -6.09 -5.39 3.80
N PHE A 53 -5.61 -4.24 3.35
CA PHE A 53 -5.91 -3.72 2.02
C PHE A 53 -4.67 -3.67 1.14
N ILE A 54 -4.89 -3.72 -0.16
CA ILE A 54 -3.87 -3.55 -1.19
C ILE A 54 -4.36 -2.62 -2.30
N GLN A 55 -3.44 -1.86 -2.88
CA GLN A 55 -3.64 -1.07 -4.08
C GLN A 55 -2.47 -1.33 -5.04
N ILE A 56 -2.78 -1.59 -6.31
CA ILE A 56 -1.80 -1.93 -7.33
C ILE A 56 -1.63 -0.75 -8.28
N PHE A 57 -0.38 -0.37 -8.56
CA PHE A 57 -0.02 0.74 -9.44
C PHE A 57 0.81 0.20 -10.60
N GLY A 58 0.50 0.64 -11.81
CA GLY A 58 1.24 0.26 -13.01
C GLY A 58 1.23 1.36 -14.08
N SER A 59 1.84 1.05 -15.21
CA SER A 59 2.02 1.96 -16.36
C SER A 59 0.72 2.57 -16.93
N HIS A 60 -0.43 1.90 -16.78
CA HIS A 60 -1.74 2.38 -17.25
C HIS A 60 -2.62 2.98 -16.14
N GLY A 61 -2.09 3.15 -14.94
CA GLY A 61 -2.80 3.76 -13.81
C GLY A 61 -2.76 2.91 -12.56
N LYS A 62 -3.83 2.96 -11.76
CA LYS A 62 -3.91 2.26 -10.47
C LYS A 62 -5.28 1.68 -10.23
N THR A 63 -5.33 0.66 -9.39
CA THR A 63 -6.59 0.15 -8.84
C THR A 63 -7.12 1.09 -7.75
N ASP A 64 -8.37 0.90 -7.36
CA ASP A 64 -8.85 1.36 -6.06
C ASP A 64 -8.15 0.57 -4.93
N GLU A 65 -8.34 1.02 -3.69
CA GLU A 65 -7.99 0.25 -2.51
C GLU A 65 -8.93 -0.97 -2.38
N ILE A 66 -8.32 -2.15 -2.47
CA ILE A 66 -8.97 -3.45 -2.46
C ILE A 66 -8.74 -4.09 -1.09
N LEU A 67 -9.82 -4.39 -0.40
CA LEU A 67 -9.77 -5.08 0.89
C LEU A 67 -9.64 -6.59 0.64
N LEU A 68 -8.57 -7.19 1.14
CA LEU A 68 -8.31 -8.62 1.02
C LEU A 68 -9.13 -9.37 2.08
N LYS A 69 -10.16 -10.06 1.63
CA LYS A 69 -11.04 -10.88 2.46
C LYS A 69 -11.03 -12.31 1.97
N ASN A 70 -11.10 -13.24 2.90
CA ASN A 70 -11.40 -14.64 2.65
C ASN A 70 -12.48 -15.10 3.65
N GLU A 71 -13.12 -16.24 3.37
CA GLU A 71 -14.12 -16.85 4.26
C GLU A 71 -13.49 -17.48 5.51
N PHE A 72 -12.18 -17.68 5.48
CA PHE A 72 -11.39 -18.31 6.54
C PHE A 72 -10.54 -17.29 7.29
N ASP A 73 -10.07 -17.70 8.46
CA ASP A 73 -9.04 -16.97 9.20
C ASP A 73 -7.76 -16.94 8.35
N SER A 74 -7.34 -15.74 7.97
CA SER A 74 -6.21 -15.49 7.07
C SER A 74 -5.20 -14.59 7.76
N PHE A 75 -3.97 -14.55 7.24
CA PHE A 75 -2.86 -13.77 7.75
C PHE A 75 -2.33 -14.27 9.09
N GLU A 76 -2.39 -15.58 9.33
CA GLU A 76 -1.84 -16.21 10.52
C GLU A 76 -0.32 -16.36 10.44
N ARG A 77 0.35 -16.49 11.59
CA ARG A 77 1.82 -16.72 11.61
C ARG A 77 2.16 -17.94 10.75
N LYS A 78 3.19 -17.82 9.89
CA LYS A 78 3.67 -18.89 9.01
C LYS A 78 2.59 -19.42 8.03
N SER A 79 1.60 -18.60 7.70
CA SER A 79 0.57 -18.93 6.72
C SER A 79 0.91 -18.43 5.32
N VAL A 80 0.26 -19.04 4.34
CA VAL A 80 0.26 -18.61 2.95
C VAL A 80 -1.21 -18.50 2.52
N ASP A 81 -1.67 -17.28 2.30
CA ASP A 81 -3.06 -16.97 1.96
C ASP A 81 -3.16 -16.52 0.51
N LYS A 82 -4.19 -16.98 -0.20
CA LYS A 82 -4.44 -16.66 -1.60
C LYS A 82 -5.76 -15.92 -1.78
N PHE A 83 -5.72 -14.84 -2.56
CA PHE A 83 -6.87 -14.00 -2.87
C PHE A 83 -6.99 -13.85 -4.38
N LYS A 84 -8.20 -14.06 -4.91
CA LYS A 84 -8.51 -13.83 -6.32
C LYS A 84 -9.38 -12.59 -6.43
N ILE A 85 -8.94 -11.63 -7.23
CA ILE A 85 -9.66 -10.37 -7.43
C ILE A 85 -9.75 -10.05 -8.92
N GLU A 86 -10.76 -9.29 -9.30
CA GLU A 86 -10.84 -8.66 -10.62
C GLU A 86 -10.66 -7.16 -10.45
N ALA A 87 -9.71 -6.59 -11.18
CA ALA A 87 -9.38 -5.17 -11.11
C ALA A 87 -8.96 -4.64 -12.50
N PRO A 88 -8.93 -3.31 -12.71
CA PRO A 88 -8.45 -2.75 -13.97
C PRO A 88 -7.06 -3.28 -14.34
N ASN A 89 -6.83 -3.51 -15.64
CA ASN A 89 -5.50 -3.77 -16.14
C ASN A 89 -4.62 -2.52 -15.96
N VAL A 90 -3.69 -2.58 -15.00
CA VAL A 90 -2.76 -1.47 -14.74
C VAL A 90 -1.53 -1.49 -15.65
N GLY A 91 -1.46 -2.41 -16.62
CA GLY A 91 -0.24 -2.69 -17.38
C GLY A 91 0.84 -3.31 -16.50
N GLN A 92 2.10 -3.06 -16.87
CA GLN A 92 3.27 -3.46 -16.07
C GLN A 92 3.17 -2.87 -14.65
N ILE A 93 3.20 -3.74 -13.63
CA ILE A 93 3.10 -3.31 -12.23
C ILE A 93 4.41 -2.64 -11.81
N GLU A 94 4.31 -1.42 -11.28
CA GLU A 94 5.46 -0.60 -10.88
C GLU A 94 5.63 -0.52 -9.35
N LYS A 95 4.53 -0.63 -8.60
CA LYS A 95 4.52 -0.72 -7.14
C LYS A 95 3.19 -1.26 -6.64
N ILE A 96 3.18 -1.67 -5.38
CA ILE A 96 1.94 -1.86 -4.60
C ILE A 96 1.98 -1.01 -3.35
N ARG A 97 0.80 -0.69 -2.83
CA ARG A 97 0.61 -0.19 -1.47
C ARG A 97 -0.19 -1.22 -0.70
N ILE A 98 0.35 -1.71 0.41
CA ILE A 98 -0.32 -2.68 1.28
C ILE A 98 -0.34 -2.16 2.71
N GLY A 99 -1.35 -2.48 3.50
CA GLY A 99 -1.39 -2.11 4.90
C GLY A 99 -2.69 -2.44 5.61
N HIS A 100 -2.82 -1.91 6.83
CA HIS A 100 -4.06 -1.90 7.60
C HIS A 100 -4.24 -0.58 8.35
N ASN A 101 -5.51 -0.25 8.61
CA ASN A 101 -5.90 0.95 9.35
C ASN A 101 -6.39 0.63 10.78
N SER A 102 -6.15 -0.59 11.28
CA SER A 102 -6.56 -1.00 12.62
C SER A 102 -5.59 -0.48 13.69
N GLU A 103 -6.14 0.20 14.70
CA GLU A 103 -5.43 0.59 15.93
C GLU A 103 -5.73 -0.36 17.11
N LYS A 104 -6.38 -1.49 16.85
CA LYS A 104 -6.77 -2.45 17.88
C LYS A 104 -5.58 -3.31 18.32
N PHE A 105 -5.63 -3.78 19.56
CA PHE A 105 -4.74 -4.83 20.05
C PHE A 105 -4.80 -6.06 19.13
N GLY A 106 -3.65 -6.62 18.76
CA GLY A 106 -3.55 -7.74 17.80
C GLY A 106 -3.65 -7.33 16.32
N ALA A 107 -3.47 -6.04 16.00
CA ALA A 107 -3.36 -5.57 14.62
C ALA A 107 -1.96 -5.78 14.02
N ALA A 108 -0.94 -5.96 14.88
CA ALA A 108 0.41 -6.32 14.50
C ALA A 108 0.43 -7.42 13.43
N TRP A 109 1.17 -7.17 12.35
CA TRP A 109 1.33 -8.16 11.30
C TRP A 109 2.76 -8.16 10.79
N TYR A 110 3.35 -9.34 10.64
CA TYR A 110 4.68 -9.44 10.02
C TYR A 110 4.56 -10.03 8.62
N LEU A 111 4.57 -9.15 7.62
CA LEU A 111 4.55 -9.55 6.22
C LEU A 111 5.95 -9.93 5.76
N GLU A 112 6.12 -11.14 5.23
CA GLU A 112 7.38 -11.57 4.65
C GLU A 112 7.50 -11.10 3.20
N LYS A 113 6.58 -11.55 2.34
CA LYS A 113 6.55 -11.24 0.90
C LYS A 113 5.17 -11.48 0.29
N ILE A 114 4.99 -11.00 -0.94
CA ILE A 114 3.77 -11.15 -1.73
C ILE A 114 4.16 -11.63 -3.13
N LEU A 115 3.35 -12.50 -3.72
CA LEU A 115 3.37 -12.82 -5.14
C LEU A 115 2.05 -12.34 -5.76
N ILE A 116 2.13 -11.58 -6.84
CA ILE A 116 0.97 -11.19 -7.65
C ILE A 116 1.12 -11.82 -9.02
N GLN A 117 0.10 -12.57 -9.42
CA GLN A 117 -0.04 -13.15 -10.76
C GLN A 117 -1.11 -12.36 -11.51
N GLN A 118 -0.71 -11.62 -12.54
CA GLN A 118 -1.60 -10.81 -13.38
C GLN A 118 -1.97 -11.60 -14.64
N HIS A 119 -3.25 -11.93 -14.80
CA HIS A 119 -3.73 -12.76 -15.91
C HIS A 119 -4.16 -11.86 -17.08
N LEU A 120 -3.27 -11.63 -18.04
CA LEU A 120 -3.57 -10.79 -19.20
C LEU A 120 -4.50 -11.53 -20.18
N HIS A 121 -5.50 -10.84 -20.72
CA HIS A 121 -6.27 -11.35 -21.86
C HIS A 121 -5.35 -11.40 -23.08
N GLU A 122 -5.46 -12.46 -23.89
CA GLU A 122 -4.56 -12.69 -25.03
C GLU A 122 -4.41 -11.46 -25.94
N PRO A 123 -3.21 -11.22 -26.49
CA PRO A 123 -3.10 -10.43 -27.71
C PRO A 123 -3.88 -11.17 -28.80
N PHE A 124 -4.76 -10.45 -29.49
CA PHE A 124 -5.60 -10.96 -30.57
C PHE A 124 -4.72 -11.39 -31.76
N ASP A 125 -4.06 -12.55 -31.69
CA ASP A 125 -3.30 -13.09 -32.82
C ASP A 125 -3.99 -14.34 -33.39
N LYS A 126 -4.60 -14.14 -34.55
CA LYS A 126 -5.30 -15.18 -35.31
C LYS A 126 -4.29 -16.09 -36.01
N GLN A 127 -3.41 -16.78 -35.29
CA GLN A 127 -2.72 -17.97 -35.79
C GLN A 127 -1.83 -18.61 -34.71
N ASN A 128 -2.30 -19.77 -34.25
CA ASN A 128 -1.52 -20.95 -33.84
C ASN A 128 -0.73 -20.92 -32.52
N GLU A 129 -1.06 -21.94 -31.72
CA GLU A 129 -0.33 -22.52 -30.57
C GLU A 129 -0.37 -21.74 -29.25
N VAL A 130 -1.40 -22.04 -28.44
CA VAL A 130 -1.49 -21.66 -27.02
C VAL A 130 -0.47 -22.45 -26.21
N LEU A 131 0.70 -21.85 -25.99
CA LEU A 131 1.64 -22.27 -24.96
C LEU A 131 1.70 -21.18 -23.89
N ASN A 132 0.98 -21.44 -22.80
CA ASN A 132 0.86 -20.68 -21.54
C ASN A 132 -0.22 -19.59 -21.52
N PRO A 133 -1.10 -19.56 -20.49
CA PRO A 133 -1.85 -18.34 -20.21
C PRO A 133 -0.84 -17.21 -19.96
N ASN A 134 -1.03 -16.03 -20.57
CA ASN A 134 -0.19 -14.84 -20.33
C ASN A 134 -0.35 -14.36 -18.89
N VAL A 135 0.38 -15.01 -17.98
CA VAL A 135 0.44 -14.66 -16.57
C VAL A 135 1.78 -14.00 -16.31
N GLU A 136 1.75 -12.75 -15.90
CA GLU A 136 2.93 -12.05 -15.41
C GLU A 136 3.02 -12.19 -13.90
N GLU A 137 4.20 -12.56 -13.40
CA GLU A 137 4.45 -12.75 -11.98
C GLU A 137 5.32 -11.64 -11.41
N TYR A 138 4.86 -11.05 -10.31
CA TYR A 138 5.54 -9.97 -9.60
C TYR A 138 5.70 -10.34 -8.14
N TRP A 139 6.94 -10.38 -7.66
CA TRP A 139 7.23 -10.57 -6.24
C TRP A 139 7.37 -9.22 -5.55
N PHE A 140 6.99 -9.13 -4.28
CA PHE A 140 7.19 -7.95 -3.45
C PHE A 140 7.70 -8.40 -2.10
N VAL A 141 8.97 -8.10 -1.82
CA VAL A 141 9.62 -8.45 -0.56
C VAL A 141 9.38 -7.34 0.46
N CYS A 142 9.01 -7.70 1.69
CA CYS A 142 8.77 -6.74 2.76
C CYS A 142 9.64 -7.03 4.00
N ARG A 143 9.43 -8.20 4.63
CA ARG A 143 10.11 -8.65 5.87
C ARG A 143 10.07 -7.63 7.01
N GLU A 144 8.93 -7.00 7.23
CA GLU A 144 8.83 -6.01 8.29
C GLU A 144 7.45 -6.00 8.95
N TRP A 145 7.40 -5.46 10.16
CA TRP A 145 6.18 -5.29 10.93
C TRP A 145 5.30 -4.18 10.34
N PHE A 146 4.00 -4.46 10.34
CA PHE A 146 2.92 -3.52 10.16
C PHE A 146 2.29 -3.34 11.53
N ASP A 147 2.78 -2.36 12.28
CA ASP A 147 2.38 -2.11 13.67
C ASP A 147 2.87 -0.73 14.12
N LYS A 148 2.22 -0.07 15.08
CA LYS A 148 2.64 1.25 15.59
C LYS A 148 3.64 1.19 16.77
N GLY A 149 3.71 0.05 17.47
CA GLY A 149 4.54 -0.18 18.66
C GLY A 149 5.82 -0.98 18.40
N GLN A 150 5.95 -1.65 17.24
CA GLN A 150 7.11 -2.47 16.89
C GLN A 150 7.57 -2.24 15.44
N GLY A 151 8.75 -2.75 15.09
CA GLY A 151 9.40 -2.47 13.81
C GLY A 151 9.70 -0.99 13.61
N ASP A 152 9.42 -0.47 12.42
CA ASP A 152 9.56 0.95 12.08
C ASP A 152 8.31 1.78 12.36
N LYS A 153 7.33 1.21 13.06
CA LYS A 153 6.09 1.87 13.48
C LYS A 153 5.13 2.24 12.32
N GLN A 154 5.29 1.64 11.15
CA GLN A 154 4.41 1.86 10.00
C GLN A 154 3.35 0.76 9.91
N THR A 155 2.14 1.10 9.46
CA THR A 155 1.05 0.13 9.18
C THR A 155 0.66 0.10 7.71
N ILE A 156 1.38 0.85 6.86
CA ILE A 156 1.19 0.94 5.42
C ILE A 156 2.59 1.01 4.80
N ARG A 157 2.81 0.29 3.69
CA ARG A 157 4.06 0.33 2.94
C ARG A 157 3.80 0.38 1.45
N GLU A 158 4.70 1.04 0.75
CA GLU A 158 4.83 0.93 -0.70
C GLU A 158 5.98 0.01 -1.06
N LEU A 159 5.70 -1.06 -1.81
CA LEU A 159 6.69 -2.06 -2.19
C LEU A 159 6.91 -2.04 -3.69
N LEU A 160 8.17 -2.18 -4.09
CA LEU A 160 8.57 -2.26 -5.49
C LEU A 160 8.62 -3.72 -5.95
N PRO A 161 8.29 -4.00 -7.22
CA PRO A 161 8.33 -5.35 -7.76
C PRO A 161 9.77 -5.87 -7.79
N THR A 162 9.92 -7.14 -7.48
CA THR A 162 11.12 -7.94 -7.63
C THR A 162 10.84 -9.16 -8.49
N ASN A 163 11.88 -9.81 -8.99
CA ASN A 163 11.76 -11.20 -9.47
C ASN A 163 11.76 -12.19 -8.29
N GLU A 164 11.65 -13.48 -8.60
CA GLU A 164 11.69 -14.58 -7.63
C GLU A 164 12.98 -14.62 -6.78
N ASN A 165 14.09 -14.09 -7.34
CA ASN A 165 15.40 -14.00 -6.69
C ASN A 165 15.59 -12.66 -5.98
N GLU A 166 14.51 -11.90 -5.78
CA GLU A 166 14.46 -10.65 -5.01
C GLU A 166 15.23 -9.47 -5.62
N TYR A 167 15.59 -9.56 -6.90
CA TYR A 167 16.14 -8.42 -7.64
C TYR A 167 15.03 -7.46 -8.02
N ILE A 168 15.17 -6.18 -7.66
CA ILE A 168 14.22 -5.11 -7.97
C ILE A 168 14.08 -4.96 -9.50
N LEU A 169 12.84 -4.97 -9.98
CA LEU A 169 12.47 -4.83 -11.40
C LEU A 169 12.14 -3.39 -11.80
N SER A 170 12.03 -2.48 -10.81
CA SER A 170 11.76 -1.06 -11.04
C SER A 170 13.06 -0.26 -11.16
N ASP A 171 13.08 0.72 -12.07
CA ASP A 171 14.11 1.76 -12.08
C ASP A 171 14.00 2.71 -10.87
N ARG A 172 12.86 2.69 -10.17
CA ARG A 172 12.69 3.43 -8.93
C ARG A 172 13.46 2.74 -7.82
N LYS A 173 14.12 3.54 -6.99
CA LYS A 173 14.80 3.07 -5.79
C LYS A 173 14.04 3.54 -4.56
N GLU A 174 13.98 2.69 -3.54
CA GLU A 174 13.64 3.17 -2.21
C GLU A 174 14.73 4.13 -1.75
N ILE A 175 14.32 5.33 -1.34
CA ILE A 175 15.20 6.37 -0.81
C ILE A 175 14.64 6.90 0.50
N THR A 176 15.51 7.53 1.28
CA THR A 176 15.12 8.21 2.52
C THR A 176 14.95 9.70 2.24
N TYR A 177 13.74 10.22 2.47
CA TYR A 177 13.44 11.65 2.49
C TYR A 177 13.72 12.20 3.87
N LEU A 178 14.53 13.26 3.95
CA LEU A 178 14.82 13.99 5.18
C LEU A 178 13.82 15.14 5.33
N ILE A 179 12.96 15.06 6.33
CA ILE A 179 11.87 16.02 6.56
C ILE A 179 12.25 16.94 7.71
N HIS A 180 12.40 18.22 7.43
CA HIS A 180 12.62 19.26 8.43
C HIS A 180 11.28 19.93 8.77
N VAL A 181 10.86 19.84 10.03
CA VAL A 181 9.63 20.46 10.53
C VAL A 181 10.00 21.59 11.47
N PHE A 182 9.57 22.81 11.13
CA PHE A 182 9.77 24.00 11.96
C PHE A 182 8.44 24.37 12.62
N THR A 183 8.38 24.25 13.94
CA THR A 183 7.21 24.67 14.71
C THR A 183 7.28 26.17 14.99
N GLY A 184 6.16 26.86 14.79
CA GLY A 184 6.10 28.32 14.95
C GLY A 184 6.43 28.81 16.37
N ASP A 185 6.75 30.10 16.48
CA ASP A 185 7.08 30.78 17.74
C ASP A 185 5.87 31.52 18.35
N LYS A 186 4.66 31.00 18.19
CA LYS A 186 3.46 31.55 18.83
C LYS A 186 3.17 30.81 20.14
N SER A 187 2.54 31.49 21.10
CA SER A 187 2.06 30.84 22.32
C SER A 187 1.10 29.71 21.97
N GLY A 188 1.33 28.51 22.51
CA GLY A 188 0.53 27.32 22.19
C GLY A 188 0.76 26.74 20.79
N ALA A 189 1.87 27.08 20.11
CA ALA A 189 2.16 26.54 18.78
C ALA A 189 2.67 25.08 18.79
N GLY A 190 3.05 24.55 19.96
CA GLY A 190 3.50 23.17 20.09
C GLY A 190 2.35 22.15 20.09
N THR A 191 2.66 20.87 19.90
CA THR A 191 1.64 19.81 19.91
C THR A 191 2.20 18.46 20.36
N ASP A 192 1.46 17.77 21.22
CA ASP A 192 1.68 16.36 21.57
C ASP A 192 0.88 15.38 20.69
N ALA A 193 0.05 15.90 19.77
CA ALA A 193 -0.71 15.08 18.82
C ALA A 193 0.21 14.30 17.86
N ASN A 194 -0.27 13.20 17.31
CA ASN A 194 0.47 12.49 16.29
C ASN A 194 0.42 13.28 14.97
N VAL A 195 1.58 13.56 14.40
CA VAL A 195 1.71 14.28 13.13
C VAL A 195 2.03 13.30 12.00
N PHE A 196 1.39 13.50 10.85
CA PHE A 196 1.49 12.66 9.67
C PHE A 196 1.83 13.50 8.44
N ILE A 197 2.60 12.92 7.53
CA ILE A 197 3.00 13.53 6.26
C ILE A 197 2.72 12.59 5.08
N THR A 198 2.29 13.17 3.96
CA THR A 198 2.30 12.52 2.64
C THR A 198 3.06 13.43 1.68
N ILE A 199 4.06 12.89 1.01
CA ILE A 199 4.89 13.59 0.03
C ILE A 199 4.36 13.24 -1.35
N TYR A 200 4.16 14.23 -2.21
CA TYR A 200 3.72 14.07 -3.59
C TYR A 200 4.83 14.49 -4.53
N GLY A 201 5.09 13.67 -5.55
CA GLY A 201 6.03 13.99 -6.63
C GLY A 201 5.41 13.82 -8.00
N GLN A 202 6.28 13.83 -9.00
CA GLN A 202 5.93 13.67 -10.41
C GLN A 202 5.29 12.31 -10.70
N TYR A 203 5.74 11.26 -10.02
CA TYR A 203 5.26 9.91 -10.27
C TYR A 203 3.98 9.62 -9.48
N GLU A 204 4.01 9.75 -8.15
CA GLU A 204 2.87 9.51 -7.27
C GLU A 204 3.15 10.15 -5.88
N ASP A 205 2.35 9.78 -4.88
CA ASP A 205 2.59 10.07 -3.46
C ASP A 205 3.33 8.93 -2.72
N SER A 206 3.93 9.26 -1.56
CA SER A 206 4.67 8.35 -0.68
C SER A 206 3.81 7.39 0.15
N GLY A 207 2.49 7.53 0.12
CA GLY A 207 1.62 7.11 1.22
C GLY A 207 1.72 8.06 2.42
N GLU A 208 0.91 7.80 3.44
CA GLU A 208 0.94 8.57 4.69
C GLU A 208 1.91 7.97 5.69
N HIS A 209 2.77 8.81 6.25
CA HIS A 209 3.83 8.45 7.19
C HIS A 209 3.64 9.20 8.50
N GLN A 210 3.65 8.51 9.64
CA GLN A 210 3.64 9.16 10.94
C GLN A 210 5.05 9.59 11.33
N LEU A 211 5.19 10.85 11.77
CA LEU A 211 6.46 11.44 12.19
C LEU A 211 6.74 11.10 13.67
N THR A 212 7.13 9.85 13.93
CA THR A 212 7.23 9.30 15.29
C THR A 212 8.54 9.61 16.00
N THR A 213 9.67 9.56 15.27
CA THR A 213 11.02 9.63 15.84
C THR A 213 11.81 10.73 15.15
N SER A 214 12.05 11.82 15.87
CA SER A 214 12.90 12.92 15.42
C SER A 214 14.37 12.60 15.71
N LYS A 215 15.25 12.99 14.80
CA LYS A 215 16.71 12.89 14.94
C LYS A 215 17.27 13.97 15.85
N THR A 216 16.53 15.05 16.08
CA THR A 216 17.03 16.23 16.80
C THR A 216 16.48 16.31 18.22
N ASN A 217 15.21 15.97 18.45
CA ASN A 217 14.56 16.13 19.75
C ASN A 217 13.71 14.92 20.14
N ILE A 218 13.71 14.58 21.42
CA ILE A 218 12.87 13.50 21.96
C ILE A 218 11.40 13.95 22.02
N ASN A 219 11.18 15.11 22.64
CA ASN A 219 9.89 15.79 22.60
C ASN A 219 9.81 16.61 21.32
N LYS A 220 8.83 16.30 20.46
CA LYS A 220 8.78 16.78 19.07
C LYS A 220 7.75 17.89 18.97
N PHE A 221 7.86 18.69 17.93
CA PHE A 221 6.87 19.71 17.58
C PHE A 221 6.67 20.76 18.68
N GLU A 222 7.72 21.09 19.42
CA GLU A 222 7.66 22.15 20.44
C GLU A 222 7.79 23.53 19.83
N ARG A 223 7.25 24.55 20.50
CA ARG A 223 7.34 25.95 20.04
C ARG A 223 8.79 26.34 19.73
N LYS A 224 9.02 26.94 18.56
CA LYS A 224 10.34 27.40 18.09
C LYS A 224 11.38 26.27 17.92
N GLN A 225 10.92 25.05 17.73
CA GLN A 225 11.77 23.88 17.53
C GLN A 225 11.88 23.49 16.05
N GLU A 226 13.02 22.89 15.69
CA GLU A 226 13.22 22.16 14.45
C GLU A 226 13.32 20.65 14.74
N ASP A 227 12.44 19.87 14.13
CA ASP A 227 12.45 18.42 14.19
C ASP A 227 12.78 17.80 12.83
N ILE A 228 13.75 16.88 12.82
CA ILE A 228 14.21 16.22 11.60
C ILE A 228 13.78 14.76 11.60
N PHE A 229 13.06 14.34 10.56
CA PHE A 229 12.57 12.97 10.41
C PHE A 229 13.10 12.31 9.15
N GLU A 230 13.12 10.98 9.15
CA GLU A 230 13.38 10.16 7.97
C GLU A 230 12.12 9.43 7.54
N VAL A 231 11.78 9.55 6.26
CA VAL A 231 10.68 8.82 5.63
C VAL A 231 11.24 7.99 4.49
N LYS A 232 11.06 6.67 4.54
CA LYS A 232 11.44 5.78 3.44
C LYS A 232 10.28 5.62 2.48
N ALA A 233 10.52 5.87 1.21
CA ALA A 233 9.57 5.62 0.15
C ALA A 233 10.29 5.46 -1.20
N PRO A 234 9.65 4.87 -2.22
CA PRO A 234 10.16 4.93 -3.58
C PRO A 234 10.48 6.36 -4.04
N THR A 235 11.41 6.48 -4.98
CA THR A 235 11.71 7.77 -5.62
C THR A 235 10.44 8.34 -6.27
N LEU A 236 10.01 9.53 -5.84
CA LEU A 236 8.78 10.19 -6.31
C LEU A 236 9.02 11.14 -7.50
N GLY A 237 10.26 11.26 -7.96
CA GLY A 237 10.66 12.23 -8.98
C GLY A 237 10.69 13.66 -8.42
N LYS A 238 10.40 14.66 -9.26
CA LYS A 238 10.33 16.06 -8.80
C LYS A 238 9.18 16.22 -7.81
N LEU A 239 9.48 16.67 -6.58
CA LEU A 239 8.47 16.92 -5.56
C LEU A 239 7.54 18.08 -5.97
N THR A 240 6.24 17.90 -5.77
CA THR A 240 5.20 18.84 -6.22
C THR A 240 4.37 19.40 -5.07
N LYS A 241 4.13 18.60 -4.03
CA LYS A 241 3.26 18.95 -2.90
C LYS A 241 3.60 18.11 -1.68
N ILE A 242 3.29 18.65 -0.50
CA ILE A 242 3.17 17.85 0.73
C ILE A 242 1.76 18.02 1.31
N LYS A 243 1.27 17.00 1.99
CA LYS A 243 0.12 17.07 2.89
C LYS A 243 0.63 16.76 4.28
N ILE A 244 0.34 17.63 5.23
CA ILE A 244 0.62 17.42 6.65
C ILE A 244 -0.69 17.49 7.43
N ARG A 245 -0.86 16.62 8.42
CA ARG A 245 -2.01 16.62 9.33
C ARG A 245 -1.59 16.17 10.72
N HIS A 246 -2.43 16.44 11.72
CA HIS A 246 -2.36 15.79 13.03
C HIS A 246 -3.70 15.11 13.35
N ASP A 247 -3.74 14.24 14.35
CA ASP A 247 -4.95 13.53 14.79
C ASP A 247 -5.69 14.18 15.97
N ASN A 248 -5.15 15.30 16.49
CA ASN A 248 -5.76 16.08 17.57
C ASN A 248 -5.87 15.33 18.91
N THR A 249 -5.02 14.32 19.13
CA THR A 249 -4.94 13.60 20.41
C THR A 249 -3.99 14.25 21.41
N GLY A 250 -3.35 15.37 21.05
CA GLY A 250 -2.46 16.14 21.93
C GLY A 250 -3.24 16.83 23.06
N VAL A 251 -2.54 17.12 24.16
CA VAL A 251 -3.09 17.79 25.36
C VAL A 251 -2.77 19.28 25.34
#